data_AF-A0A7X8WZQ2-F1
#
_entry.id   AF-A0A7X8WZQ2-F1
#
_cell.length_a   1.000
_cell.length_b   1.000
_cell.length_c   1.000
_cell.angle_alpha   90.00
_cell.angle_beta   90.00
_cell.angle_gamma   90.00
#
_symmetry.space_group_name_H-M   'P 1'
#
loop_
_entity.id
_entity.type
_entity.pdbx_description
1 polymer ?
#
loop_
_entity_poly.entity_id
_entity_poly.type
_entity_poly.pdbx_seq_one_letter_code
_entity_poly.pdbx_strand_id
1 'polypeptide(L)' 'TPRPTPRPPGQRYVVQPGDTMFFIARRFGVSIGDLIAANPQISDPNVLFPGQIIFIP' A
#
# COMPACT_ATOMS: atom_id res chain seq x y z
N THR A 1 -3.63 -26.80 -4.14
CA THR A 1 -4.20 -25.45 -4.34
C THR A 1 -3.76 -24.57 -3.19
N PRO A 2 -3.07 -23.43 -3.42
CA PRO A 2 -2.77 -22.52 -2.33
C PRO A 2 -4.08 -21.91 -1.84
N ARG A 3 -4.34 -22.07 -0.55
CA ARG A 3 -5.52 -21.50 0.12
C ARG A 3 -5.37 -19.98 0.12
N PRO A 4 -6.39 -19.19 -0.23
CA PRO A 4 -6.34 -17.75 -0.01
C PRO A 4 -6.16 -17.55 1.49
N THR A 5 -4.99 -17.08 1.89
CA THR A 5 -4.76 -16.58 3.24
C THR A 5 -5.78 -15.46 3.48
N PRO A 6 -6.50 -15.47 4.62
CA PRO A 6 -7.37 -14.35 4.96
C PRO A 6 -6.50 -13.10 4.97
N ARG A 7 -6.71 -12.20 4.01
CA ARG A 7 -6.07 -10.88 4.03
C ARG A 7 -6.45 -10.25 5.37
N PRO A 8 -5.48 -9.83 6.19
CA PRO A 8 -5.78 -9.02 7.36
C PRO A 8 -6.70 -7.88 6.93
N PRO A 9 -7.69 -7.47 7.74
CA PRO A 9 -8.52 -6.31 7.40
C PRO A 9 -7.59 -5.15 7.10
N GLY A 10 -7.66 -4.65 5.85
CA GLY A 10 -6.65 -3.74 5.37
C GLY A 10 -6.53 -2.49 6.22
N GLN A 11 -5.30 -2.09 6.48
CA GLN A 11 -4.96 -1.03 7.44
C GLN A 11 -4.79 0.30 6.72
N ARG A 12 -5.31 1.39 7.30
CA ARG A 12 -5.00 2.75 6.83
C ARG A 12 -3.60 3.14 7.28
N TYR A 13 -2.78 3.64 6.36
CA TYR A 13 -1.45 4.16 6.62
C TYR A 13 -1.35 5.62 6.20
N VAL A 14 -0.73 6.44 7.05
CA VAL A 14 -0.43 7.84 6.76
C VAL A 14 0.99 7.93 6.24
N VAL A 15 1.14 8.32 4.97
CA VAL A 15 2.43 8.50 4.29
C VAL A 15 3.30 9.47 5.08
N GLN A 16 4.54 9.07 5.33
CA GLN A 16 5.56 9.88 5.99
C GLN A 16 6.51 10.52 4.96
N PRO A 17 7.22 11.60 5.32
CA PRO A 17 8.26 12.16 4.47
C PRO A 17 9.30 11.10 4.05
N GLY A 18 9.51 10.96 2.74
CA GLY A 18 10.47 10.01 2.16
C GLY A 18 9.90 8.61 1.88
N ASP A 19 8.63 8.35 2.21
CA ASP A 19 7.99 7.09 1.85
C ASP A 19 7.81 6.95 0.33
N THR A 20 7.90 5.71 -0.14
CA THR A 20 7.53 5.30 -1.50
C THR A 20 6.60 4.11 -1.43
N MET A 21 5.78 3.88 -2.47
CA MET A 21 4.95 2.68 -2.57
C MET A 21 5.78 1.40 -2.40
N PHE A 22 7.01 1.38 -2.94
CA PHE A 22 7.92 0.24 -2.80
C PHE A 22 8.34 -0.01 -1.35
N PHE A 23 8.79 1.02 -0.63
CA PHE A 23 9.22 0.86 0.76
C PHE A 23 8.05 0.51 1.68
N ILE A 24 6.89 1.11 1.47
CA ILE A 24 5.68 0.79 2.21
C ILE A 24 5.29 -0.67 1.95
N ALA A 25 5.19 -1.09 0.68
CA ALA A 25 4.83 -2.48 0.34
C ALA A 25 5.76 -3.48 1.01
N ARG A 26 7.08 -3.24 0.97
CA ARG A 26 8.08 -4.08 1.65
C ARG A 26 7.92 -4.08 3.17
N ARG A 27 7.64 -2.93 3.78
CA ARG A 27 7.45 -2.79 5.23
C ARG A 27 6.27 -3.62 5.72
N PHE A 28 5.19 -3.67 4.94
CA PHE A 28 3.97 -4.41 5.28
C PHE A 28 3.92 -5.82 4.72
N GLY A 29 4.95 -6.26 3.97
CA GLY A 29 5.00 -7.60 3.40
C GLY A 29 3.96 -7.84 2.30
N VAL A 30 3.49 -6.78 1.63
CA VAL A 30 2.53 -6.87 0.52
C VAL A 30 3.25 -6.65 -0.81
N SER A 31 2.66 -7.11 -1.91
CA SER A 31 3.20 -6.81 -3.23
C SER A 31 2.92 -5.34 -3.59
N ILE A 32 3.83 -4.72 -4.35
CA ILE A 32 3.60 -3.34 -4.82
C ILE A 32 2.37 -3.25 -5.73
N GLY A 33 2.09 -4.30 -6.52
CA GLY A 33 0.92 -4.37 -7.38
C GLY A 33 -0.39 -4.41 -6.59
N ASP A 34 -0.45 -5.19 -5.51
CA ASP A 34 -1.62 -5.23 -4.62
C ASP A 34 -1.81 -3.90 -3.92
N LEU A 35 -0.72 -3.26 -3.47
CA LEU A 35 -0.79 -1.95 -2.84
C LEU A 35 -1.31 -0.88 -3.81
N ILE A 36 -0.85 -0.89 -5.07
CA ILE A 36 -1.34 0.04 -6.10
C ILE A 36 -2.81 -0.23 -6.41
N ALA A 37 -3.18 -1.50 -6.61
CA ALA A 37 -4.55 -1.89 -6.92
C ALA A 37 -5.54 -1.54 -5.79
N ALA A 38 -5.07 -1.58 -4.54
CA ALA A 38 -5.85 -1.20 -3.37
C ALA A 38 -6.02 0.32 -3.21
N ASN A 39 -5.26 1.14 -3.97
CA ASN A 39 -5.27 2.59 -3.90
C ASN A 39 -5.56 3.26 -5.25
N PRO A 40 -6.72 2.99 -5.90
CA PRO A 40 -7.06 3.55 -7.20
C PRO A 40 -7.23 5.09 -7.18
N GLN A 41 -7.34 5.71 -6.01
CA GLN A 41 -7.35 7.16 -5.83
C GLN A 41 -5.97 7.82 -6.11
N ILE A 42 -4.91 7.03 -6.25
CA ILE A 42 -3.56 7.52 -6.53
C ILE A 42 -3.30 7.41 -8.03
N SER A 43 -3.32 8.55 -8.72
CA SER A 43 -3.11 8.61 -10.17
C SER A 43 -1.69 8.24 -10.59
N ASP A 44 -0.67 8.64 -9.82
CA ASP A 44 0.73 8.27 -10.04
C ASP A 44 1.30 7.59 -8.79
N PRO A 45 1.48 6.26 -8.81
CA PRO A 45 2.05 5.50 -7.70
C PRO A 45 3.48 5.90 -7.29
N ASN A 46 4.20 6.62 -8.15
CA ASN A 46 5.55 7.09 -7.84
C ASN A 46 5.56 8.42 -7.07
N VAL A 47 4.40 9.09 -6.98
CA VAL A 47 4.25 10.38 -6.31
C VAL A 47 3.33 10.21 -5.10
N LEU A 48 3.94 10.17 -3.91
CA LEU A 48 3.24 10.18 -2.64
C LEU A 48 3.50 11.49 -1.90
N PHE A 49 2.46 12.02 -1.24
CA PHE A 49 2.58 13.21 -0.42
C PHE A 49 2.53 12.87 1.07
N PRO A 50 3.40 13.45 1.92
CA PRO A 50 3.30 13.27 3.37
C PRO A 50 1.92 13.67 3.90
N GLY A 51 1.37 12.88 4.81
CA GLY A 51 0.01 13.05 5.33
C GLY A 51 -1.09 12.39 4.49
N GLN A 52 -0.78 11.92 3.28
CA GLN A 52 -1.73 11.18 2.45
C GLN A 52 -2.09 9.85 3.11
N ILE A 53 -3.38 9.49 3.06
CA ILE A 53 -3.86 8.21 3.59
C ILE A 53 -3.96 7.21 2.45
N ILE A 54 -3.33 6.05 2.65
CA ILE A 54 -3.41 4.90 1.74
C ILE A 54 -3.92 3.68 2.48
N PHE A 55 -4.41 2.71 1.73
CA PHE A 55 -4.91 1.44 2.22
C PHE A 55 -3.88 0.34 1.97
N ILE A 56 -3.48 -0.36 3.02
CA ILE A 56 -2.64 -1.55 2.94
C ILE A 56 -3.57 -2.78 2.85
N PRO A 57 -3.52 -3.58 1.77
CA PRO A 57 -4.43 -4.72 1.54
C PRO A 57 -4.18 -5.94 2.43
#